data_AF-A0A524CJ89-F1
#
_entry.id   AF-A0A524CJ89-F1
#
_cell.length_a   1.000
_cell.length_b   1.000
_cell.length_c   1.000
_cell.angle_alpha   90.00
_cell.angle_beta   90.00
_cell.angle_gamma   90.00
#
_symmetry.space_group_name_H-M   'P 1'
#
loop_
_entity.id
_entity.type
_entity.pdbx_description
1 polymer ?
#
loop_
_entity_poly.entity_id
_entity_poly.type
_entity_poly.pdbx_seq_one_letter_code
_entity_poly.pdbx_strand_id
1 'polypeptide(L)'
;MRYVKMEKFDKLYEKFHGAYFAIMGVVFFFIMFIIAVVLYFGKDPTFSLFTKYISDLGAGPDSFGNLVFNIGLIGTSILMIFSHIFFARFLENRGGNSKILLITLFAGIISSLGLLFLGIFPKYTFELQHQIASYVYFGAGVAYLLLYGLVELKIESLGNAQAYFNFFVAIFYILYLIFKILVKAKTGFPPEVEKFTEWLMLFSTLCWFLEFGILTLKKK
;
A
#
# COMPACT_ATOMS: atom_id res chain seq x y z
N MET A 1 7.13 -11.75 26.55
CA MET A 1 6.23 -10.59 26.59
C MET A 1 5.27 -10.75 25.41
N ARG A 2 4.18 -11.52 25.59
CA ARG A 2 3.07 -11.55 24.61
C ARG A 2 2.57 -10.11 24.48
N TYR A 3 2.24 -9.68 23.27
CA TYR A 3 1.59 -8.39 23.04
C TYR A 3 0.52 -8.10 24.09
N VAL A 4 0.34 -6.81 24.40
CA VAL A 4 -0.88 -6.30 25.05
C VAL A 4 -2.05 -7.05 24.42
N LYS A 5 -2.74 -7.87 25.22
CA LYS A 5 -3.85 -8.73 24.79
C LYS A 5 -4.84 -7.87 24.00
N MET A 6 -4.74 -7.89 22.67
CA MET A 6 -5.66 -7.18 21.78
C MET A 6 -6.94 -8.01 21.63
N GLU A 7 -7.56 -8.38 22.75
CA GLU A 7 -8.69 -9.31 22.82
C GLU A 7 -9.84 -8.86 21.91
N LYS A 8 -9.99 -7.55 21.69
CA LYS A 8 -10.99 -7.00 20.76
C LYS A 8 -10.71 -7.38 19.30
N PHE A 9 -9.45 -7.29 18.85
CA PHE A 9 -9.07 -7.68 17.50
C PHE A 9 -9.04 -9.20 17.33
N ASP A 10 -8.73 -9.97 18.38
CA ASP A 10 -8.87 -11.44 18.33
C ASP A 10 -10.31 -11.84 18.05
N LYS A 11 -11.25 -11.33 18.86
CA LYS A 11 -12.68 -11.59 18.69
C LYS A 11 -13.19 -11.15 17.31
N LEU A 12 -12.66 -10.05 16.77
CA LEU A 12 -12.97 -9.62 15.41
C LEU A 12 -12.51 -10.67 14.39
N TYR A 13 -11.27 -11.16 14.51
CA TYR A 13 -10.69 -12.09 13.55
C TYR A 13 -11.21 -13.54 13.68
N GLU A 14 -11.72 -13.91 14.85
CA GLU A 14 -12.50 -15.13 15.03
C GLU A 14 -13.80 -15.10 14.21
N LYS A 15 -14.44 -13.93 14.11
CA LYS A 15 -15.68 -13.73 13.34
C LYS A 15 -15.43 -13.46 11.86
N PHE A 16 -14.41 -12.68 11.54
CA PHE A 16 -14.04 -12.28 10.18
C PHE A 16 -12.56 -12.54 9.95
N HIS A 17 -12.23 -13.59 9.20
CA HIS A 17 -10.85 -13.93 8.92
C HIS A 17 -10.10 -12.73 8.32
N GLY A 18 -9.00 -12.30 8.95
CA GLY A 18 -8.41 -11.00 8.64
C GLY A 18 -7.85 -10.88 7.21
N ALA A 19 -7.60 -12.01 6.56
CA ALA A 19 -7.29 -12.08 5.13
C ALA A 19 -8.35 -11.42 4.24
N TYR A 20 -9.61 -11.43 4.65
CA TYR A 20 -10.69 -10.79 3.89
C TYR A 20 -10.50 -9.28 3.79
N PHE A 21 -9.94 -8.61 4.81
CA PHE A 21 -9.64 -7.18 4.71
C PHE A 21 -8.64 -6.87 3.60
N ALA A 22 -7.64 -7.73 3.40
CA ALA A 22 -6.64 -7.52 2.35
C ALA A 22 -7.26 -7.68 0.96
N ILE A 23 -8.02 -8.76 0.76
CA ILE A 23 -8.68 -9.06 -0.52
C ILE A 23 -9.75 -8.00 -0.83
N MET A 24 -10.59 -7.66 0.15
CA MET A 24 -11.60 -6.61 0.01
C MET A 24 -10.96 -5.26 -0.27
N GLY A 25 -9.84 -4.93 0.38
CA GLY A 25 -9.09 -3.69 0.12
C GLY A 25 -8.65 -3.60 -1.34
N VAL A 26 -8.07 -4.66 -1.89
CA VAL A 26 -7.65 -4.70 -3.29
C VAL A 26 -8.83 -4.64 -4.24
N VAL A 27 -9.89 -5.43 -4.01
CA VAL A 27 -11.09 -5.42 -4.87
C VAL A 27 -11.77 -4.05 -4.86
N PHE A 28 -11.94 -3.46 -3.67
CA PHE A 28 -12.52 -2.14 -3.51
C PHE A 28 -11.70 -1.07 -4.25
N PHE A 29 -10.38 -1.05 -4.03
CA PHE A 29 -9.48 -0.14 -4.74
C PHE A 29 -9.62 -0.31 -6.25
N PHE A 30 -9.57 -1.54 -6.74
CA PHE A 30 -9.55 -1.82 -8.17
C PHE A 30 -10.84 -1.41 -8.87
N ILE A 31 -12.00 -1.59 -8.22
CA ILE A 31 -13.29 -1.10 -8.73
C ILE A 31 -13.27 0.43 -8.85
N MET A 32 -12.89 1.14 -7.79
CA MET A 32 -12.83 2.60 -7.80
C MET A 32 -11.80 3.13 -8.81
N PHE A 33 -10.66 2.45 -8.91
CA PHE A 33 -9.60 2.73 -9.87
C PHE A 33 -10.08 2.61 -11.32
N ILE A 34 -10.75 1.51 -11.68
CA ILE A 34 -11.27 1.33 -13.05
C ILE A 34 -12.29 2.42 -13.39
N ILE A 35 -13.22 2.71 -12.48
CA ILE A 35 -14.22 3.77 -12.70
C ILE A 35 -13.52 5.12 -12.92
N ALA A 36 -12.55 5.47 -12.07
CA ALA A 36 -11.80 6.72 -12.21
C ALA A 36 -11.02 6.80 -13.53
N VAL A 37 -10.36 5.71 -13.94
CA VAL A 37 -9.64 5.64 -15.23
C VAL A 37 -10.59 5.84 -16.41
N VAL A 38 -11.74 5.16 -16.42
CA VAL A 38 -12.74 5.29 -17.50
C VAL A 38 -13.26 6.73 -17.60
N LEU A 39 -13.56 7.35 -16.46
CA LEU A 39 -14.02 8.75 -16.41
C LEU A 39 -12.91 9.73 -16.85
N TYR A 40 -11.66 9.49 -16.45
CA TYR A 40 -10.52 10.29 -16.88
C TYR A 40 -10.32 10.21 -18.40
N PHE A 41 -10.33 9.01 -18.98
CA PHE A 41 -10.22 8.80 -20.42
C PHE A 41 -11.32 9.51 -21.21
N GLY A 42 -12.53 9.60 -20.65
CA GLY A 42 -13.63 10.35 -21.25
C GLY A 42 -13.38 11.85 -21.35
N LYS A 43 -12.44 12.41 -20.58
CA LYS A 43 -12.05 13.83 -20.59
C LYS A 43 -10.70 14.11 -21.23
N ASP A 44 -9.74 13.19 -21.07
CA ASP A 44 -8.41 13.27 -21.65
C ASP A 44 -8.02 11.91 -22.27
N PRO A 45 -8.27 11.73 -23.59
CA PRO A 45 -7.92 10.50 -24.31
C PRO A 45 -6.41 10.23 -24.42
N THR A 46 -5.56 11.20 -24.07
CA THR A 46 -4.10 11.06 -24.12
C THR A 46 -3.53 10.39 -22.87
N PHE A 47 -4.37 10.06 -21.88
CA PHE A 47 -3.96 9.36 -20.67
C PHE A 47 -3.19 8.08 -20.98
N SER A 48 -1.99 7.97 -20.41
CA SER A 48 -1.22 6.73 -20.39
C SER A 48 -0.39 6.62 -19.12
N LEU A 49 -0.03 5.39 -18.75
CA LEU A 49 0.78 5.10 -17.56
C LEU A 49 2.19 5.70 -17.61
N PHE A 50 2.67 6.05 -18.81
CA PHE A 50 3.99 6.69 -19.01
C PHE A 50 3.93 8.21 -18.94
N THR A 51 2.74 8.79 -19.15
CA THR A 51 2.58 10.26 -19.30
C THR A 51 1.95 10.91 -18.07
N LYS A 52 1.15 10.16 -17.30
CA LYS A 52 0.43 10.66 -16.12
C LYS A 52 0.82 9.87 -14.86
N TYR A 53 0.83 10.58 -13.74
CA TYR A 53 0.94 9.97 -12.42
C TYR A 53 -0.36 9.27 -12.05
N ILE A 54 -0.31 8.28 -11.17
CA ILE A 54 -1.51 7.70 -10.57
C ILE A 54 -2.30 8.77 -9.82
N SER A 55 -1.58 9.63 -9.10
CA SER A 55 -2.18 10.74 -8.35
C SER A 55 -2.95 11.73 -9.22
N ASP A 56 -2.71 11.75 -10.54
CA ASP A 56 -3.50 12.58 -11.46
C ASP A 56 -4.94 12.06 -11.57
N LEU A 57 -5.23 10.78 -11.28
CA LEU A 57 -6.61 10.26 -11.22
C LEU A 57 -7.44 10.86 -10.09
N GLY A 58 -6.79 11.39 -9.04
CA GLY A 58 -7.44 12.04 -7.90
C GLY A 58 -7.55 13.56 -8.03
N ALA A 59 -6.97 14.14 -9.08
CA ALA A 59 -6.87 15.59 -9.29
C ALA A 59 -7.01 15.99 -10.78
N GLY A 60 -7.50 15.09 -11.62
CA GLY A 60 -7.58 15.24 -13.06
C GLY A 60 -8.73 16.13 -13.53
N PRO A 61 -8.98 16.15 -14.85
CA PRO A 61 -10.01 16.99 -15.45
C PRO A 61 -11.45 16.57 -15.11
N ASP A 62 -11.68 15.35 -14.60
CA ASP A 62 -13.01 14.86 -14.23
C ASP A 62 -13.22 14.91 -12.70
N SER A 63 -14.02 15.87 -12.22
CA SER A 63 -14.23 16.04 -10.77
C SER A 63 -14.92 14.85 -10.10
N PHE A 64 -15.78 14.12 -10.81
CA PHE A 64 -16.44 12.94 -10.25
C PHE A 64 -15.48 11.75 -10.18
N GLY A 65 -14.69 11.51 -11.23
CA GLY A 65 -13.60 10.53 -11.26
C GLY A 65 -12.56 10.78 -10.15
N ASN A 66 -12.21 12.04 -9.93
CA ASN A 66 -11.33 12.45 -8.83
C ASN A 66 -11.90 12.01 -7.47
N LEU A 67 -13.18 12.30 -7.22
CA LEU A 67 -13.86 11.89 -5.98
C LEU A 67 -13.87 10.36 -5.82
N VAL A 68 -14.22 9.63 -6.88
CA VAL A 68 -14.24 8.16 -6.88
C VAL A 68 -12.86 7.59 -6.54
N PHE A 69 -11.80 8.08 -7.19
CA PHE A 69 -10.43 7.63 -6.92
C PHE A 69 -10.02 7.89 -5.48
N ASN A 70 -10.28 9.10 -4.98
CA ASN A 70 -9.91 9.50 -3.62
C ASN A 70 -10.68 8.70 -2.55
N ILE A 71 -11.97 8.42 -2.76
CA ILE A 71 -12.75 7.50 -1.91
C ILE A 71 -12.13 6.09 -1.95
N GLY A 72 -11.69 5.64 -3.12
CA GLY A 72 -10.92 4.41 -3.30
C GLY A 72 -9.70 4.35 -2.39
N LEU A 73 -8.86 5.39 -2.40
CA LEU A 73 -7.67 5.49 -1.54
C LEU A 73 -8.04 5.45 -0.05
N ILE A 74 -9.01 6.26 0.36
CA ILE A 74 -9.45 6.34 1.77
C ILE A 74 -10.00 5.00 2.25
N GLY A 75 -10.93 4.39 1.53
CA GLY A 75 -11.51 3.10 1.94
C GLY A 75 -10.47 1.97 1.98
N THR A 76 -9.58 1.94 0.98
CA THR A 76 -8.49 0.96 0.92
C THR A 76 -7.53 1.12 2.10
N SER A 77 -7.18 2.35 2.45
CA SER A 77 -6.29 2.63 3.59
C SER A 77 -6.82 2.08 4.92
N ILE A 78 -8.14 2.19 5.14
CA ILE A 78 -8.79 1.68 6.36
C ILE A 78 -8.69 0.16 6.39
N LEU A 79 -8.97 -0.50 5.25
CA LEU A 79 -8.88 -1.96 5.13
C LEU A 79 -7.43 -2.45 5.32
N MET A 80 -6.44 -1.73 4.78
CA MET A 80 -5.02 -2.03 4.95
C MET A 80 -4.57 -2.00 6.42
N ILE A 81 -5.11 -1.09 7.25
CA ILE A 81 -4.82 -1.06 8.69
C ILE A 81 -5.22 -2.39 9.34
N PHE A 82 -6.43 -2.88 9.08
CA PHE A 82 -6.88 -4.17 9.59
C PHE A 82 -6.04 -5.33 9.05
N SER A 83 -5.68 -5.29 7.76
CA SER A 83 -4.79 -6.28 7.15
C SER A 83 -3.43 -6.36 7.83
N HIS A 84 -2.78 -5.21 8.13
CA HIS A 84 -1.50 -5.20 8.82
C HIS A 84 -1.59 -5.72 10.25
N ILE A 85 -2.64 -5.33 10.99
CA ILE A 85 -2.87 -5.86 12.35
C ILE A 85 -3.01 -7.38 12.27
N PHE A 86 -3.80 -7.90 11.34
CA PHE A 86 -3.94 -9.34 11.16
C PHE A 86 -2.62 -10.02 10.78
N PHE A 87 -1.85 -9.44 9.85
CA PHE A 87 -0.61 -10.04 9.38
C PHE A 87 0.45 -10.16 10.46
N ALA A 88 0.65 -9.09 11.24
CA ALA A 88 1.60 -9.09 12.34
C ALA A 88 1.29 -10.21 13.34
N ARG A 89 -0.01 -10.43 13.62
CA ARG A 89 -0.45 -11.51 14.52
C ARG A 89 -0.31 -12.89 13.90
N PHE A 90 -0.62 -13.02 12.61
CA PHE A 90 -0.43 -14.27 11.87
C PHE A 90 1.02 -14.74 11.92
N LEU A 91 1.98 -13.82 11.78
CA LEU A 91 3.41 -14.11 11.88
C LEU A 91 3.87 -14.35 13.33
N GLU A 92 3.37 -13.57 14.29
CA GLU A 92 3.67 -13.78 15.71
C GLU A 92 3.25 -15.19 16.18
N ASN A 93 2.05 -15.63 15.80
CA ASN A 93 1.53 -16.96 16.11
C ASN A 93 2.37 -18.11 15.50
N ARG A 94 3.24 -17.79 14.54
CA ARG A 94 4.17 -18.74 13.89
C ARG A 94 5.60 -18.61 14.39
N GLY A 95 5.82 -17.91 15.51
CA GLY A 95 7.15 -17.75 16.09
C GLY A 95 7.91 -16.51 15.60
N GLY A 96 7.25 -15.61 14.86
CA GLY A 96 7.83 -14.33 14.49
C GLY A 96 8.19 -13.47 15.71
N ASN A 97 9.27 -12.70 15.61
CA ASN A 97 9.74 -11.87 16.72
C ASN A 97 8.76 -10.72 17.03
N SER A 98 8.07 -10.79 18.17
CA SER A 98 7.04 -9.82 18.59
C SER A 98 7.50 -8.36 18.59
N LYS A 99 8.77 -8.08 18.96
CA LYS A 99 9.28 -6.70 19.01
C LYS A 99 9.45 -6.12 17.60
N ILE A 100 10.03 -6.91 16.70
CA ILE A 100 10.20 -6.49 15.30
C ILE A 100 8.83 -6.35 14.64
N LEU A 101 7.91 -7.29 14.89
CA LEU A 101 6.54 -7.22 14.38
C LEU A 101 5.76 -6.00 14.87
N LEU A 102 6.04 -5.50 16.09
CA LEU A 102 5.46 -4.24 16.58
C LEU A 102 5.94 -3.02 15.81
N ILE A 103 7.25 -2.92 15.58
CA ILE A 103 7.82 -1.83 14.77
C ILE A 103 7.27 -1.92 13.33
N THR A 104 7.20 -3.14 12.79
CA THR A 104 6.66 -3.42 11.45
C THR A 104 5.19 -3.02 11.34
N LEU A 105 4.37 -3.34 12.35
CA LEU A 105 2.97 -2.96 12.41
C LEU A 105 2.79 -1.45 12.45
N PHE A 106 3.56 -0.74 13.28
CA PHE A 106 3.52 0.71 13.31
C PHE A 106 3.90 1.32 11.96
N ALA A 107 4.93 0.80 11.29
CA ALA A 107 5.28 1.23 9.94
C ALA A 107 4.13 0.99 8.94
N GLY A 108 3.48 -0.18 8.99
CA GLY A 108 2.32 -0.50 8.15
C GLY A 108 1.12 0.44 8.39
N ILE A 109 0.84 0.76 9.66
CA ILE A 109 -0.23 1.71 10.02
C ILE A 109 0.13 3.13 9.55
N ILE A 110 1.36 3.58 9.77
CA ILE A 110 1.82 4.90 9.31
C ILE A 110 1.74 5.00 7.78
N SER A 111 2.14 3.95 7.06
CA SER A 111 2.00 3.89 5.61
C SER A 111 0.53 4.01 5.21
N SER A 112 -0.35 3.22 5.82
CA SER A 112 -1.79 3.27 5.56
C SER A 112 -2.39 4.66 5.84
N LEU A 113 -1.96 5.35 6.89
CA LEU A 113 -2.36 6.74 7.16
C LEU A 113 -1.85 7.71 6.10
N GLY A 114 -0.63 7.50 5.57
CA GLY A 114 -0.12 8.23 4.42
C GLY A 114 -1.04 8.06 3.20
N LEU A 115 -1.48 6.83 2.89
CA LEU A 115 -2.42 6.55 1.81
C LEU A 115 -3.78 7.23 2.03
N LEU A 116 -4.28 7.20 3.26
CA LEU A 116 -5.50 7.92 3.66
C LEU A 116 -5.37 9.42 3.35
N PHE A 117 -4.25 10.03 3.75
CA PHE A 117 -4.01 11.45 3.50
C PHE A 117 -3.80 11.78 2.03
N LEU A 118 -3.28 10.86 1.21
CA LEU A 118 -3.23 11.05 -0.24
C LEU A 118 -4.63 11.18 -0.85
N GLY A 119 -5.62 10.45 -0.33
CA GLY A 119 -7.02 10.58 -0.74
C GLY A 119 -7.68 11.86 -0.22
N ILE A 120 -7.33 12.33 0.98
CA ILE A 120 -7.88 13.57 1.57
C ILE A 120 -7.29 14.83 0.92
N PHE A 121 -6.01 14.78 0.52
CA PHE A 121 -5.27 15.91 -0.03
C PHE A 121 -4.90 15.68 -1.50
N PRO A 122 -5.80 15.94 -2.46
CA PRO A 122 -5.51 15.87 -3.88
C PRO A 122 -4.33 16.74 -4.31
N LYS A 123 -3.53 16.21 -5.24
CA LYS A 123 -2.23 16.75 -5.67
C LYS A 123 -2.23 18.22 -6.06
N TYR A 124 -3.17 18.67 -6.90
CA TYR A 124 -3.18 20.05 -7.40
C TYR A 124 -3.92 21.04 -6.51
N THR A 125 -4.62 20.57 -5.47
CA THR A 125 -5.35 21.43 -4.53
C THR A 125 -4.57 21.62 -3.23
N PHE A 126 -3.87 20.58 -2.77
CA PHE A 126 -3.13 20.55 -1.51
C PHE A 126 -1.73 19.98 -1.73
N GLU A 127 -0.96 20.59 -2.62
CA GLU A 127 0.31 20.03 -3.11
C GLU A 127 1.29 19.69 -2.00
N LEU A 128 1.52 20.61 -1.05
CA LEU A 128 2.45 20.37 0.06
C LEU A 128 2.02 19.17 0.92
N GLN A 129 0.75 19.12 1.31
CA GLN A 129 0.18 18.06 2.13
C GLN A 129 0.23 16.73 1.38
N HIS A 130 -0.10 16.73 0.08
CA HIS A 130 -0.01 15.55 -0.78
C HIS A 130 1.42 15.01 -0.85
N GLN A 131 2.41 15.89 -1.00
CA GLN A 131 3.81 15.49 -1.06
C GLN A 131 4.27 14.90 0.28
N ILE A 132 3.91 15.51 1.42
CA ILE A 132 4.22 14.97 2.75
C ILE A 132 3.58 13.59 2.93
N ALA A 133 2.28 13.47 2.63
CA ALA A 133 1.55 12.21 2.71
C ALA A 133 2.18 11.12 1.82
N SER A 134 2.64 11.50 0.63
CA SER A 134 3.37 10.62 -0.29
C SER A 134 4.66 10.10 0.34
N TYR A 135 5.53 10.96 0.88
CA TYR A 135 6.76 10.50 1.54
C TYR A 135 6.48 9.61 2.75
N VAL A 136 5.43 9.91 3.53
CA VAL A 136 5.01 9.07 4.66
C VAL A 136 4.54 7.70 4.17
N TYR A 137 3.64 7.65 3.18
CA TYR A 137 3.12 6.41 2.62
C TYR A 137 4.25 5.52 2.11
N PHE A 138 5.11 6.07 1.25
CA PHE A 138 6.17 5.32 0.60
C PHE A 138 7.33 4.97 1.53
N GLY A 139 7.78 5.92 2.36
CA GLY A 139 8.88 5.67 3.30
C GLY A 139 8.54 4.61 4.34
N ALA A 140 7.35 4.71 4.94
CA ALA A 140 6.87 3.69 5.86
C ALA A 140 6.55 2.36 5.15
N GLY A 141 6.17 2.45 3.87
CA GLY A 141 6.02 1.32 2.93
C GLY A 141 7.26 0.45 2.83
N VAL A 142 8.40 1.08 2.51
CA VAL A 142 9.71 0.41 2.48
C VAL A 142 10.00 -0.25 3.82
N ALA A 143 9.81 0.48 4.92
CA ALA A 143 10.14 -0.02 6.25
C ALA A 143 9.32 -1.29 6.60
N TYR A 144 8.00 -1.30 6.40
CA TYR A 144 7.21 -2.48 6.76
C TYR A 144 7.52 -3.67 5.84
N LEU A 145 7.73 -3.46 4.55
CA LEU A 145 8.02 -4.56 3.60
C LEU A 145 9.34 -5.24 3.94
N LEU A 146 10.40 -4.46 4.18
CA LEU A 146 11.70 -5.01 4.56
C LEU A 146 11.62 -5.77 5.89
N LEU A 147 10.95 -5.18 6.89
CA LEU A 147 10.84 -5.81 8.20
C LEU A 147 9.97 -7.07 8.19
N TYR A 148 8.85 -7.10 7.46
CA TYR A 148 8.08 -8.34 7.28
C TYR A 148 8.93 -9.43 6.63
N GLY A 149 9.61 -9.11 5.52
CA GLY A 149 10.49 -10.08 4.85
C GLY A 149 11.58 -10.63 5.78
N LEU A 150 12.20 -9.78 6.60
CA LEU A 150 13.21 -10.21 7.58
C LEU A 150 12.65 -11.10 8.70
N VAL A 151 11.40 -10.86 9.13
CA VAL A 151 10.73 -11.72 10.12
C VAL A 151 10.39 -13.07 9.50
N GLU A 152 9.86 -13.07 8.28
CA GLU A 152 9.42 -14.29 7.59
C GLU A 152 10.57 -15.24 7.26
N LEU A 153 11.75 -14.74 6.88
CA LEU A 153 12.94 -15.57 6.68
C LEU A 153 13.35 -16.38 7.91
N LYS A 154 12.88 -15.99 9.11
CA LYS A 154 13.20 -16.66 10.37
C LYS A 154 12.12 -17.64 10.83
N ILE A 155 11.00 -17.73 10.11
CA ILE A 155 9.88 -18.60 10.46
C ILE A 155 9.95 -19.86 9.59
N GLU A 156 10.49 -20.96 10.14
CA GLU A 156 10.68 -22.21 9.38
C GLU A 156 9.38 -22.83 8.82
N SER A 157 8.24 -22.59 9.49
CA SER A 157 6.92 -23.06 9.04
C SER A 157 6.37 -22.28 7.82
N LEU A 158 7.01 -21.15 7.49
CA LEU A 158 6.69 -20.33 6.34
C LEU A 158 7.77 -20.56 5.27
N GLY A 159 7.37 -20.74 4.01
CA GLY A 159 8.36 -20.78 2.93
C GLY A 159 8.93 -19.39 2.69
N ASN A 160 10.19 -19.30 2.25
CA ASN A 160 10.87 -18.03 2.00
C ASN A 160 10.31 -17.23 0.80
N ALA A 161 9.43 -17.82 -0.01
CA ALA A 161 8.83 -17.17 -1.17
C ALA A 161 8.15 -15.84 -0.79
N GLN A 162 7.46 -15.81 0.35
CA GLN A 162 6.78 -14.58 0.77
C GLN A 162 7.75 -13.48 1.20
N ALA A 163 8.83 -13.86 1.89
CA ALA A 163 9.87 -12.92 2.25
C ALA A 163 10.54 -12.32 1.01
N TYR A 164 10.81 -13.13 -0.01
CA TYR A 164 11.35 -12.64 -1.28
C TYR A 164 10.38 -11.73 -2.01
N PHE A 165 9.08 -12.02 -1.93
CA PHE A 165 8.08 -11.15 -2.52
C PHE A 165 7.99 -9.80 -1.78
N ASN A 166 8.06 -9.78 -0.45
CA ASN A 166 8.22 -8.56 0.35
C ASN A 166 9.39 -7.70 -0.13
N PHE A 167 10.58 -8.29 -0.28
CA PHE A 167 11.76 -7.55 -0.77
C PHE A 167 11.61 -7.07 -2.21
N PHE A 168 11.01 -7.89 -3.08
CA PHE A 168 10.74 -7.51 -4.46
C PHE A 168 9.83 -6.28 -4.54
N VAL A 169 8.74 -6.23 -3.76
CA VAL A 169 7.86 -5.05 -3.72
C VAL A 169 8.57 -3.84 -3.10
N ALA A 170 9.42 -4.05 -2.09
CA ALA A 170 10.21 -2.96 -1.49
C ALA A 170 11.14 -2.28 -2.51
N ILE A 171 11.68 -3.03 -3.48
CA ILE A 171 12.51 -2.45 -4.56
C ILE A 171 11.72 -1.41 -5.34
N PHE A 172 10.45 -1.66 -5.68
CA PHE A 172 9.65 -0.67 -6.42
C PHE A 172 9.35 0.59 -5.60
N TYR A 173 9.11 0.46 -4.30
CA TYR A 173 8.98 1.61 -3.40
C TYR A 173 10.26 2.44 -3.34
N ILE A 174 11.42 1.78 -3.20
CA ILE A 174 12.73 2.42 -3.15
C ILE A 174 13.03 3.14 -4.47
N LEU A 175 12.82 2.46 -5.61
CA LEU A 175 13.03 3.05 -6.94
C LEU A 175 12.14 4.27 -7.15
N TYR A 176 10.86 4.19 -6.81
CA TYR A 176 9.96 5.34 -6.89
C TYR A 176 10.44 6.51 -6.02
N LEU A 177 10.82 6.26 -4.76
CA LEU A 177 11.34 7.31 -3.87
C LEU A 177 12.61 7.97 -4.41
N ILE A 178 13.57 7.19 -4.91
CA ILE A 178 14.80 7.69 -5.51
C ILE A 178 14.47 8.55 -6.73
N PHE A 179 13.65 8.05 -7.65
CA PHE A 179 13.32 8.77 -8.88
C PHE A 179 12.51 10.04 -8.60
N LYS A 180 11.59 10.00 -7.64
CA LYS A 180 10.86 11.17 -7.15
C LYS A 180 11.81 12.24 -6.61
N ILE A 181 12.82 11.86 -5.82
CA ILE A 181 13.83 12.80 -5.31
C ILE A 181 14.65 13.39 -6.45
N LEU A 182 15.10 12.58 -7.41
CA LEU A 182 15.89 13.04 -8.57
C LEU A 182 15.10 14.05 -9.43
N VAL A 183 13.84 13.72 -9.77
CA VAL A 183 12.96 14.62 -10.53
C VAL A 183 12.72 15.93 -9.77
N LYS A 184 12.40 15.84 -8.48
CA LYS A 184 12.14 17.02 -7.64
C LYS A 184 13.38 17.90 -7.45
N ALA A 185 14.56 17.31 -7.37
CA ALA A 185 15.84 18.01 -7.29
C ALA A 185 16.29 18.59 -8.65
N LYS A 186 15.51 18.41 -9.73
CA LYS A 186 15.78 18.92 -11.08
C LYS A 186 17.14 18.46 -11.62
N THR A 187 17.52 17.21 -11.36
CA THR A 187 18.82 16.65 -11.80
C THR A 187 18.89 16.36 -13.31
N GLY A 188 17.79 16.56 -14.04
CA GLY A 188 17.64 16.14 -15.44
C GLY A 188 17.14 14.70 -15.59
N PHE A 189 16.80 14.00 -14.50
CA PHE A 189 16.23 12.67 -14.56
C PHE A 189 14.85 12.68 -15.25
N PRO A 190 14.53 11.71 -16.15
CA PRO A 190 13.28 11.70 -16.90
C PRO A 190 12.04 11.51 -16.00
N PRO A 191 11.08 12.46 -15.97
CA PRO A 191 9.86 12.34 -15.17
C PRO A 191 8.96 11.16 -15.57
N GLU A 192 9.04 10.71 -16.82
CA GLU A 192 8.30 9.56 -17.34
C GLU A 192 8.68 8.27 -16.59
N VAL A 193 9.95 8.14 -16.20
CA VAL A 193 10.44 6.97 -15.46
C VAL A 193 9.93 7.00 -14.02
N GLU A 194 9.86 8.17 -13.38
CA GLU A 194 9.22 8.34 -12.06
C GLU A 194 7.74 7.98 -12.09
N LYS A 195 6.99 8.47 -13.09
CA LYS A 195 5.57 8.15 -13.27
C LYS A 195 5.38 6.64 -13.43
N PHE A 196 6.16 6.02 -14.30
CA PHE A 196 6.09 4.58 -14.53
C PHE A 196 6.42 3.77 -13.27
N THR A 197 7.40 4.17 -12.46
CA THR A 197 7.70 3.46 -11.21
C THR A 197 6.63 3.64 -10.14
N GLU A 198 5.88 4.75 -10.15
CA GLU A 198 4.66 4.88 -9.32
C GLU A 198 3.66 3.77 -9.66
N TRP A 199 3.42 3.53 -10.95
CA TRP A 199 2.54 2.46 -11.43
C TRP A 199 3.01 1.07 -11.02
N LEU A 200 4.30 0.77 -11.21
CA LEU A 200 4.87 -0.50 -10.77
C LEU A 200 4.74 -0.70 -9.26
N MET A 201 4.97 0.34 -8.48
CA MET A 201 4.77 0.32 -7.03
C MET A 201 3.31 0.00 -6.69
N LEU A 202 2.33 0.65 -7.33
CA LEU A 202 0.92 0.39 -7.06
C LEU A 202 0.55 -1.06 -7.35
N PHE A 203 0.84 -1.54 -8.57
CA PHE A 203 0.46 -2.89 -8.96
C PHE A 203 1.15 -3.96 -8.12
N SER A 204 2.42 -3.78 -7.80
CA SER A 204 3.15 -4.69 -6.90
C SER A 204 2.58 -4.70 -5.49
N THR A 205 2.13 -3.55 -4.97
CA THR A 205 1.43 -3.46 -3.66
C THR A 205 0.10 -4.18 -3.67
N LEU A 206 -0.70 -4.04 -4.73
CA LEU A 206 -1.98 -4.75 -4.85
C LEU A 206 -1.75 -6.26 -4.94
N CYS A 207 -0.77 -6.70 -5.72
CA CYS A 207 -0.37 -8.11 -5.78
C CYS A 207 0.10 -8.62 -4.41
N TRP A 208 0.84 -7.81 -3.65
CA TRP A 208 1.27 -8.12 -2.30
C TRP A 208 0.11 -8.37 -1.34
N PHE A 209 -0.87 -7.46 -1.29
CA PHE A 209 -2.05 -7.65 -0.45
C PHE A 209 -2.88 -8.87 -0.87
N LEU A 210 -3.02 -9.14 -2.17
CA LEU A 210 -3.72 -10.34 -2.67
C LEU A 210 -3.00 -11.62 -2.30
N GLU A 211 -1.69 -11.70 -2.55
CA GLU A 211 -0.87 -12.85 -2.20
C GLU A 211 -1.01 -13.12 -0.69
N PHE A 212 -0.84 -12.07 0.13
CA PHE A 212 -0.90 -12.18 1.57
C PHE A 212 -2.27 -12.71 2.03
N GLY A 213 -3.35 -12.16 1.47
CA GLY A 213 -4.70 -12.62 1.74
C GLY A 213 -4.88 -14.10 1.39
N ILE A 214 -4.38 -14.54 0.24
CA ILE A 214 -4.48 -15.94 -0.21
C ILE A 214 -3.62 -16.86 0.67
N LEU A 215 -2.38 -16.48 0.98
CA LEU A 215 -1.45 -17.24 1.81
C LEU A 215 -2.06 -17.53 3.18
N THR A 216 -2.59 -16.48 3.83
CA THR A 216 -3.13 -16.58 5.17
C THR A 216 -4.49 -17.30 5.23
N LEU A 217 -5.28 -17.31 4.15
CA LEU A 217 -6.48 -18.16 4.06
C LEU A 217 -6.16 -19.66 4.02
N LYS A 218 -5.09 -20.04 3.32
CA LYS A 218 -4.71 -21.45 3.11
C LYS A 218 -4.08 -22.09 4.35
N LYS A 219 -3.42 -21.28 5.18
CA LYS A 219 -2.65 -21.75 6.34
C LYS A 219 -3.36 -21.40 7.66
N LYS A 220 -4.55 -21.94 7.89
CA LYS A 220 -5.19 -21.82 9.22
C LYS A 220 -4.31 -22.43 10.30
#